data_AF-A0A2N2CI03-F1
#
_entry.id   AF-A0A2N2CI03-F1
#
_cell.length_a   1.000
_cell.length_b   1.000
_cell.length_c   1.000
_cell.angle_alpha   90.00
_cell.angle_beta   90.00
_cell.angle_gamma   90.00
#
_symmetry.space_group_name_H-M   'P 1'
#
loop_
_entity.id
_entity.type
_entity.pdbx_description
1 polymer ?
#
loop_
_entity_poly.entity_id
_entity_poly.type
_entity_poly.pdbx_seq_one_letter_code
_entity_poly.pdbx_strand_id
1 'polypeptide(L)'
;AIPIIVLTKFDLYEKSSKKLEMIYSVSSGADVIITSEKIEPFYKELFSVIYPGKTYALVGSSGVGKSTIINHLMNQNVTATKEIGMHDKGRHITTSRSLFETSDHAYIIDTPGMRELQVDDADIDSTFSDIESLSKSCKFSNCAHNNEPGCKVREAIQEGLISQDRLKNYKSLLREFEYQQKRLKQKERKIMKASKMNY
;
A
#
# COMPACT_ATOMS: atom_id res chain seq x y z
N ALA A 1 7.84 5.98 14.78
CA ALA A 1 6.61 5.15 14.86
C ALA A 1 7.04 3.69 14.91
N ILE A 2 6.31 2.82 15.60
CA ILE A 2 6.59 1.37 15.61
C ILE A 2 5.75 0.74 14.50
N PRO A 3 6.36 0.20 13.42
CA PRO A 3 5.61 -0.43 12.35
C PRO A 3 5.07 -1.79 12.81
N ILE A 4 3.85 -2.11 12.39
CA ILE A 4 3.24 -3.43 12.54
C ILE A 4 2.94 -3.94 11.14
N ILE A 5 3.45 -5.12 10.81
CA ILE A 5 3.19 -5.78 9.53
C ILE A 5 1.90 -6.57 9.68
N VAL A 6 0.89 -6.22 8.88
CA VAL A 6 -0.39 -6.92 8.87
C VAL A 6 -0.49 -7.77 7.61
N LEU A 7 -0.44 -9.09 7.77
CA LEU A 7 -0.69 -10.02 6.68
C LEU A 7 -2.19 -10.25 6.55
N THR A 8 -2.79 -9.75 5.49
CA THR A 8 -4.21 -9.91 5.20
C THR A 8 -4.46 -11.08 4.25
N LYS A 9 -5.72 -11.53 4.15
CA LYS A 9 -6.17 -12.58 3.22
C LYS A 9 -5.39 -13.89 3.35
N PHE A 10 -4.95 -14.21 4.57
CA PHE A 10 -4.15 -15.41 4.83
C PHE A 10 -4.87 -16.72 4.48
N ASP A 11 -6.21 -16.70 4.36
CA ASP A 11 -7.01 -17.83 3.86
C ASP A 11 -6.68 -18.23 2.42
N LEU A 12 -6.14 -17.33 1.60
CA LEU A 12 -5.73 -17.63 0.22
C LEU A 12 -4.35 -18.29 0.16
N TYR A 13 -3.71 -18.48 1.31
CA TYR A 13 -2.35 -18.98 1.40
C TYR A 13 -2.34 -20.46 1.76
N GLU A 14 -1.74 -21.28 0.91
CA GLU A 14 -1.35 -22.63 1.32
C GLU A 14 -0.31 -22.50 2.44
N LYS A 15 -0.59 -23.10 3.60
CA LYS A 15 0.25 -23.13 4.81
C LYS A 15 1.60 -23.83 4.57
N SER A 16 2.43 -23.30 3.68
CA SER A 16 3.82 -23.67 3.54
C SER A 16 4.62 -22.88 4.58
N SER A 17 5.12 -23.57 5.61
CA SER A 17 5.91 -22.98 6.71
C SER A 17 7.04 -22.08 6.21
N LYS A 18 7.68 -22.46 5.09
CA LYS A 18 8.81 -21.74 4.49
C LYS A 18 8.54 -20.28 4.14
N LYS A 19 7.33 -19.94 3.69
CA LYS A 19 7.07 -18.55 3.28
C LYS A 19 6.70 -17.64 4.46
N LEU A 20 6.14 -18.19 5.53
CA LEU A 20 5.99 -17.45 6.79
C LEU A 20 7.36 -17.13 7.39
N GLU A 21 8.28 -18.10 7.40
CA GLU A 21 9.67 -17.89 7.83
C GLU A 21 10.36 -16.78 7.02
N MET A 22 10.12 -16.71 5.70
CA MET A 22 10.61 -15.61 4.87
C MET A 22 10.02 -14.26 5.25
N ILE A 23 8.76 -14.19 5.70
CA ILE A 23 8.16 -12.92 6.12
C ILE A 23 8.76 -12.47 7.47
N TYR A 24 8.94 -13.40 8.41
CA TYR A 24 9.58 -13.10 9.68
C TYR A 24 11.06 -12.73 9.53
N SER A 25 11.77 -13.29 8.55
CA SER A 25 13.17 -12.93 8.32
C SER A 25 13.35 -11.53 7.74
N VAL A 26 12.35 -11.00 7.03
CA VAL A 26 12.37 -9.64 6.45
C VAL A 26 11.64 -8.60 7.30
N SER A 27 10.99 -8.98 8.40
CA SER A 27 10.22 -8.06 9.24
C SER A 27 11.08 -7.15 10.11
N SER A 28 12.41 -7.33 10.16
CA SER A 28 13.37 -6.46 10.86
C SER A 28 12.98 -6.09 12.29
N GLY A 29 12.34 -7.01 13.02
CA GLY A 29 11.88 -6.81 14.40
C GLY A 29 10.52 -6.12 14.56
N ALA A 30 9.81 -5.83 13.47
CA ALA A 30 8.42 -5.40 13.50
C ALA A 30 7.49 -6.56 13.88
N ASP A 31 6.47 -6.27 14.69
CA ASP A 31 5.42 -7.23 15.02
C ASP A 31 4.65 -7.62 13.75
N VAL A 32 4.35 -8.92 13.62
CA VAL A 32 3.61 -9.45 12.47
C VAL A 32 2.28 -10.00 12.97
N ILE A 33 1.18 -9.37 12.53
CA ILE A 33 -0.19 -9.81 12.83
C ILE A 33 -0.78 -10.48 11.58
N ILE A 34 -1.27 -11.71 11.74
CA ILE A 34 -1.89 -12.48 10.66
C ILE A 34 -3.40 -12.33 10.74
N THR A 35 -4.02 -11.94 9.64
CA THR A 35 -5.46 -11.68 9.55
C THR A 35 -6.04 -12.25 8.27
N SER A 36 -7.29 -12.69 8.35
CA SER A 36 -8.07 -13.12 7.20
C SER A 36 -9.55 -12.86 7.48
N GLU A 37 -10.30 -12.46 6.46
CA GLU A 37 -11.76 -12.30 6.50
C GLU A 37 -12.51 -13.66 6.58
N LYS A 38 -11.81 -14.79 6.64
CA LYS A 38 -12.39 -16.13 6.82
C LYS A 38 -11.94 -16.86 8.10
N ILE A 39 -11.09 -16.22 8.92
CA ILE A 39 -10.60 -16.81 10.17
C ILE A 39 -11.14 -15.99 11.35
N GLU A 40 -11.99 -16.63 12.16
CA GLU A 40 -12.45 -16.06 13.42
C GLU A 40 -11.44 -16.25 14.55
N PRO A 41 -11.32 -15.30 15.50
CA PRO A 41 -12.03 -14.02 15.54
C PRO A 41 -11.39 -12.98 14.61
N PHE A 42 -12.17 -12.47 13.65
CA PHE A 42 -11.70 -11.56 12.61
C PHE A 42 -11.00 -10.33 13.20
N TYR A 43 -9.75 -10.08 12.77
CA TYR A 43 -8.99 -8.88 13.12
C TYR A 43 -8.81 -8.60 14.64
N LYS A 44 -9.15 -9.55 15.53
CA LYS A 44 -9.13 -9.33 16.99
C LYS A 44 -7.75 -8.91 17.48
N GLU A 45 -6.72 -9.61 17.02
CA GLU A 45 -5.33 -9.30 17.36
C GLU A 45 -4.93 -7.91 16.85
N LEU A 46 -5.32 -7.57 15.61
CA LEU A 46 -5.09 -6.25 15.03
C LEU A 46 -5.80 -5.14 15.82
N PHE A 47 -7.00 -5.39 16.34
CA PHE A 47 -7.76 -4.38 17.08
C PHE A 47 -7.26 -4.22 18.51
N SER A 48 -6.67 -5.27 19.10
CA SER A 48 -6.10 -5.20 20.45
C SER A 48 -4.87 -4.28 20.59
N VAL A 49 -4.24 -3.91 19.48
CA VAL A 49 -3.11 -2.96 19.44
C VAL A 49 -3.53 -1.53 19.10
N ILE A 50 -4.84 -1.28 18.96
CA ILE A 50 -5.41 0.04 18.68
C ILE A 50 -5.90 0.65 19.99
N TYR A 51 -5.30 1.78 20.38
CA TYR A 51 -5.57 2.44 21.66
C TYR A 51 -6.21 3.82 21.47
N PRO A 52 -7.13 4.22 22.38
CA PRO A 52 -7.72 5.56 22.38
C PRO A 52 -6.66 6.67 22.37
N GLY A 53 -6.92 7.76 21.65
CA GLY A 53 -6.02 8.92 21.54
C GLY A 53 -4.73 8.66 20.74
N LYS A 54 -4.58 7.49 20.12
CA LYS A 54 -3.46 7.18 19.20
C LYS A 54 -3.89 7.36 17.75
N THR A 55 -2.90 7.62 16.89
CA THR A 55 -3.08 7.76 15.45
C THR A 55 -2.31 6.67 14.72
N TYR A 56 -3.00 5.96 13.83
CA TYR A 56 -2.46 4.86 13.04
C TYR A 56 -2.55 5.22 11.55
N ALA A 57 -1.50 4.95 10.79
CA ALA A 57 -1.51 5.10 9.34
C ALA A 57 -1.49 3.72 8.70
N LEU A 58 -2.46 3.43 7.83
CA LEU A 58 -2.46 2.20 7.06
C LEU A 58 -1.70 2.40 5.76
N VAL A 59 -0.67 1.57 5.56
CA VAL A 59 0.21 1.65 4.40
C VAL A 59 0.30 0.29 3.71
N GLY A 60 0.24 0.29 2.39
CA GLY A 60 0.32 -0.93 1.57
C GLY A 60 -0.24 -0.70 0.17
N SER A 61 -0.02 -1.65 -0.73
CA SER A 61 -0.53 -1.59 -2.11
C SER A 61 -2.06 -1.60 -2.20
N SER A 62 -2.59 -1.20 -3.34
CA SER A 62 -4.01 -1.31 -3.66
C SER A 62 -4.46 -2.77 -3.60
N GLY A 63 -5.66 -3.02 -3.08
CA GLY A 63 -6.25 -4.37 -3.01
C GLY A 63 -5.69 -5.29 -1.92
N VAL A 64 -4.75 -4.85 -1.08
CA VAL A 64 -4.26 -5.65 0.05
C VAL A 64 -5.30 -5.78 1.18
N GLY A 65 -6.27 -4.87 1.28
CA GLY A 65 -7.33 -4.94 2.31
C GLY A 65 -7.40 -3.77 3.29
N LYS A 66 -6.65 -2.69 3.07
CA LYS A 66 -6.68 -1.47 3.91
C LYS A 66 -8.10 -0.93 4.12
N SER A 67 -8.85 -0.73 3.03
CA SER A 67 -10.22 -0.24 3.11
C SER A 67 -11.16 -1.22 3.82
N THR A 68 -10.93 -2.54 3.69
CA THR A 68 -11.69 -3.53 4.45
C THR A 68 -11.41 -3.40 5.95
N ILE A 69 -10.15 -3.27 6.36
CA ILE A 69 -9.77 -3.05 7.75
C ILE A 69 -10.41 -1.78 8.30
N ILE A 70 -10.35 -0.67 7.55
CA ILE A 70 -10.99 0.60 7.94
C ILE A 70 -12.50 0.38 8.15
N ASN A 71 -13.18 -0.29 7.21
CA ASN A 71 -14.60 -0.56 7.34
C ASN A 71 -14.94 -1.37 8.59
N HIS A 72 -14.13 -2.39 8.93
CA HIS A 72 -14.32 -3.15 10.15
C HIS A 72 -14.04 -2.33 11.42
N LEU A 73 -13.04 -1.44 11.39
CA LEU A 73 -12.74 -0.53 12.50
C LEU A 73 -13.85 0.51 12.73
N MET A 74 -14.49 0.96 11.65
CA MET A 74 -15.56 1.95 11.72
C MET A 74 -16.92 1.33 12.07
N ASN A 75 -17.14 0.05 11.76
CA ASN A 75 -18.39 -0.67 12.01
C ASN A 75 -18.13 -1.93 12.85
N GLN A 76 -18.13 -1.82 14.18
CA GLN A 76 -18.21 -2.96 15.09
C GLN A 76 -19.56 -3.74 14.99
N ASN A 77 -20.07 -4.02 13.78
CA ASN A 77 -20.94 -5.15 13.43
C ASN A 77 -21.10 -5.23 11.89
N VAL A 78 -20.97 -6.45 11.38
CA VAL A 78 -20.96 -6.86 9.97
C VAL A 78 -22.21 -6.41 9.20
N THR A 79 -22.06 -5.67 8.09
CA THR A 79 -22.80 -5.99 6.86
C THR A 79 -22.22 -5.32 5.61
N ALA A 80 -22.00 -6.15 4.59
CA ALA A 80 -21.91 -5.86 3.15
C ALA A 80 -20.94 -4.77 2.69
N THR A 81 -19.96 -5.21 1.90
CA THR A 81 -19.29 -4.45 0.83
C THR A 81 -20.26 -3.54 0.09
N LYS A 82 -20.38 -2.30 0.55
CA LYS A 82 -20.62 -1.16 -0.31
C LYS A 82 -19.28 -0.45 -0.38
N GLU A 83 -18.78 -0.28 -1.60
CA GLU A 83 -17.82 0.77 -1.91
C GLU A 83 -18.26 2.00 -1.12
N ILE A 84 -17.37 2.52 -0.27
CA ILE A 84 -17.70 3.62 0.64
C ILE A 84 -18.11 4.80 -0.22
N GLY A 85 -19.43 4.92 -0.38
CA GLY A 85 -20.08 6.08 -0.93
C GLY A 85 -19.75 7.25 -0.01
N MET A 86 -19.34 8.34 -0.63
CA MET A 86 -19.24 9.65 0.01
C MET A 86 -20.57 9.94 0.71
N HIS A 87 -20.62 9.91 2.04
CA HIS A 87 -21.57 10.71 2.82
C HIS A 87 -21.00 10.99 4.21
N ASP A 88 -20.46 12.22 4.31
CA ASP A 88 -20.58 13.15 5.43
C ASP A 88 -20.54 12.61 6.86
N LYS A 89 -19.35 12.67 7.48
CA LYS A 89 -19.05 13.56 8.61
C LYS A 89 -17.55 13.51 8.93
N GLY A 90 -16.85 14.59 8.62
CA GLY A 90 -15.39 14.72 8.78
C GLY A 90 -14.82 15.66 7.72
N ARG A 91 -15.29 16.91 7.70
CA ARG A 91 -14.91 17.91 6.71
C ARG A 91 -13.56 18.48 7.09
N HIS A 92 -12.49 18.11 6.40
CA HIS A 92 -11.43 19.02 5.91
C HIS A 92 -10.64 18.31 4.80
N ILE A 93 -10.57 18.98 3.65
CA ILE A 93 -10.00 18.55 2.37
C ILE A 93 -8.58 19.14 2.26
N THR A 94 -7.61 18.36 1.75
CA THR A 94 -6.70 18.67 0.60
C THR A 94 -5.59 17.59 0.56
N THR A 95 -5.28 17.08 -0.65
CA THR A 95 -4.34 15.97 -0.97
C THR A 95 -4.65 14.61 -0.31
N SER A 96 -5.63 13.90 -0.90
CA SER A 96 -5.74 12.42 -0.97
C SER A 96 -5.62 11.54 0.28
N ARG A 97 -5.47 12.09 1.49
CA ARG A 97 -5.49 11.34 2.76
C ARG A 97 -6.84 11.50 3.44
N SER A 98 -7.41 10.40 3.91
CA SER A 98 -8.66 10.40 4.69
C SER A 98 -8.36 10.07 6.14
N LEU A 99 -8.90 10.87 7.07
CA LEU A 99 -8.81 10.64 8.51
C LEU A 99 -10.15 10.11 9.02
N PHE A 100 -10.11 9.03 9.79
CA PHE A 100 -11.27 8.40 10.41
C PHE A 100 -11.08 8.30 11.91
N GLU A 101 -12.13 8.55 12.68
CA GLU A 101 -12.14 8.32 14.14
C GLU A 101 -12.93 7.03 14.43
N THR A 102 -12.31 6.12 15.16
CA THR A 102 -12.94 4.86 15.62
C THR A 102 -13.90 5.12 16.79
N SER A 103 -14.80 4.17 17.07
CA SER A 103 -15.68 4.22 18.25
C SER A 103 -14.92 4.36 19.57
N ASP A 104 -13.69 3.85 19.61
CA ASP A 104 -12.83 3.85 20.80
C ASP A 104 -11.87 5.06 20.82
N HIS A 105 -12.19 6.14 20.08
CA HIS A 105 -11.43 7.40 20.03
C HIS A 105 -9.97 7.28 19.56
N ALA A 106 -9.64 6.24 18.80
CA ALA A 106 -8.41 6.17 18.02
C ALA A 106 -8.61 6.78 16.62
N TYR A 107 -7.54 7.28 16.02
CA TYR A 107 -7.55 7.90 14.69
C TYR A 107 -6.85 7.02 13.66
N ILE A 108 -7.49 6.79 12.50
CA ILE A 108 -6.94 6.02 11.39
C ILE A 108 -6.77 6.93 10.18
N ILE A 109 -5.57 6.95 9.62
CA ILE A 109 -5.25 7.65 8.37
C ILE A 109 -5.19 6.60 7.26
N ASP A 110 -6.11 6.72 6.29
CA ASP A 110 -5.97 6.04 5.01
C ASP A 110 -5.00 6.82 4.15
N THR A 111 -3.85 6.20 3.90
CA THR A 111 -2.84 6.75 3.02
C THR A 111 -2.97 6.07 1.65
N PRO A 112 -3.05 6.83 0.55
CA PRO A 112 -2.87 6.26 -0.77
C PRO A 112 -1.47 5.62 -0.84
N GLY A 113 -1.37 4.51 -1.57
CA GLY A 113 -0.27 3.55 -1.45
C GLY A 113 1.12 4.18 -1.36
N MET A 114 1.96 3.60 -0.51
CA MET A 114 3.41 3.77 -0.22
C MET A 114 4.14 5.05 -0.69
N ARG A 115 3.98 5.55 -1.93
CA ARG A 115 4.65 6.75 -2.47
C ARG A 115 3.90 8.08 -2.30
N GLU A 116 2.69 8.11 -1.74
CA GLU A 116 2.06 9.40 -1.31
C GLU A 116 2.39 9.80 0.13
N LEU A 117 2.96 8.86 0.90
CA LEU A 117 3.78 9.22 2.05
C LEU A 117 5.14 9.64 1.49
N GLN A 118 5.36 10.95 1.36
CA GLN A 118 6.72 11.50 1.38
C GLN A 118 7.33 11.21 2.77
N VAL A 119 7.52 9.93 3.10
CA VAL A 119 8.72 9.54 3.83
C VAL A 119 9.82 9.91 2.87
N ASP A 120 10.74 10.78 3.29
CA ASP A 120 11.78 11.40 2.48
C ASP A 120 12.22 10.47 1.33
N ASP A 121 12.35 11.00 0.12
CA ASP A 121 12.70 10.28 -1.12
C ASP A 121 13.82 9.22 -0.94
N ALA A 122 14.62 9.33 0.11
CA ALA A 122 15.61 8.38 0.59
C ALA A 122 15.12 6.93 0.89
N ASP A 123 13.91 6.69 1.40
CA ASP A 123 13.56 5.36 1.97
C ASP A 123 12.87 4.39 0.98
N ILE A 124 12.19 4.90 -0.04
CA ILE A 124 11.63 4.06 -1.11
C ILE A 124 12.66 3.84 -2.23
N ASP A 125 13.49 4.85 -2.49
CA ASP A 125 14.67 4.67 -3.33
C ASP A 125 15.57 3.59 -2.76
N SER A 126 15.78 3.50 -1.43
CA SER A 126 16.62 2.45 -0.83
C SER A 126 16.08 1.02 -1.03
N THR A 127 14.76 0.84 -1.10
CA THR A 127 14.15 -0.50 -1.21
C THR A 127 14.31 -1.12 -2.60
N PHE A 128 14.39 -0.32 -3.66
CA PHE A 128 14.61 -0.79 -5.04
C PHE A 128 15.77 -0.06 -5.75
N SER A 129 16.70 0.51 -4.97
CA SER A 129 17.84 1.30 -5.48
C SER A 129 18.73 0.49 -6.39
N ASP A 130 18.85 -0.80 -6.13
CA ASP A 130 19.53 -1.78 -6.96
C ASP A 130 18.95 -1.82 -8.37
N ILE A 131 17.62 -1.95 -8.49
CA ILE A 131 16.91 -1.95 -9.76
C ILE A 131 17.05 -0.58 -10.44
N GLU A 132 16.81 0.51 -9.73
CA GLU A 132 16.86 1.86 -10.32
C GLU A 132 18.26 2.25 -10.82
N SER A 133 19.30 1.87 -10.08
CA SER A 133 20.69 2.10 -10.49
C SER A 133 21.04 1.32 -11.74
N LEU A 134 20.63 0.05 -11.82
CA LEU A 134 20.82 -0.77 -13.02
C LEU A 134 20.00 -0.24 -14.21
N SER A 135 18.79 0.26 -13.97
CA SER A 135 17.95 0.85 -15.01
C SER A 135 18.62 2.04 -15.69
N LYS A 136 19.38 2.86 -14.96
CA LYS A 136 20.17 3.98 -15.52
C LYS A 136 21.30 3.52 -16.45
N SER A 137 21.76 2.29 -16.29
CA SER A 137 22.81 1.69 -17.13
C SER A 137 22.26 0.88 -18.32
N CYS A 138 20.93 0.80 -18.48
CA CYS A 138 20.33 0.18 -19.66
C CYS A 138 20.71 0.92 -20.94
N LYS A 139 20.81 0.16 -22.04
CA LYS A 139 21.07 0.72 -23.38
C LYS A 139 20.03 1.77 -23.81
N PHE A 140 18.78 1.60 -23.37
CA PHE A 140 17.67 2.49 -23.70
C PHE A 140 17.17 3.22 -22.46
N SER A 141 16.95 4.53 -22.57
CA SER A 141 16.41 5.37 -21.49
C SER A 141 14.96 5.06 -21.14
N ASN A 142 14.20 4.42 -22.04
CA ASN A 142 12.82 3.99 -21.87
C ASN A 142 12.68 2.47 -21.77
N CYS A 143 13.73 1.77 -21.30
CA CYS A 143 13.71 0.32 -21.14
C CYS A 143 12.60 -0.13 -20.18
N ALA A 144 11.69 -1.00 -20.61
CA ALA A 144 10.65 -1.58 -19.77
C ALA A 144 11.10 -2.85 -19.04
N HIS A 145 12.38 -3.22 -19.18
CA HIS A 145 13.00 -4.41 -18.59
C HIS A 145 12.23 -5.69 -18.90
N ASN A 146 11.66 -5.80 -20.09
CA ASN A 146 10.93 -6.96 -20.58
C ASN A 146 11.83 -7.82 -21.45
N ASN A 147 12.15 -7.37 -22.68
CA ASN A 147 12.92 -8.12 -23.68
C ASN A 147 13.91 -7.22 -24.45
N GLU A 148 14.17 -6.02 -23.95
CA GLU A 148 15.04 -5.05 -24.61
C GLU A 148 16.50 -5.52 -24.60
N PRO A 149 17.21 -5.43 -25.74
CA PRO A 149 18.62 -5.78 -25.79
C PRO A 149 19.47 -4.77 -25.01
N GLY A 150 20.44 -5.25 -24.21
CA GLY A 150 21.27 -4.40 -23.34
C GLY A 150 20.55 -3.89 -22.09
N CYS A 151 19.56 -4.64 -21.60
CA CYS A 151 18.88 -4.36 -20.33
C CYS A 151 19.70 -4.89 -19.14
N LYS A 152 20.33 -3.97 -18.39
CA LYS A 152 21.16 -4.31 -17.23
C LYS A 152 20.40 -4.94 -16.07
N VAL A 153 19.13 -4.57 -15.90
CA VAL A 153 18.25 -5.21 -14.91
C VAL A 153 18.03 -6.69 -15.23
N ARG A 154 17.92 -7.06 -16.51
CA ARG A 154 17.76 -8.46 -16.92
C ARG A 154 19.04 -9.27 -16.84
N GLU A 155 20.16 -8.65 -17.19
CA GLU A 155 21.49 -9.25 -16.99
C GLU A 155 21.68 -9.59 -15.51
N ALA A 156 21.39 -8.65 -14.61
CA ALA A 156 21.46 -8.88 -13.17
C ALA A 156 20.52 -10.00 -12.67
N ILE A 157 19.37 -10.21 -13.31
CA ILE A 157 18.48 -11.34 -13.00
C ILE A 157 19.08 -12.67 -13.47
N GLN A 158 19.67 -12.69 -14.67
CA GLN A 158 20.36 -13.88 -15.20
C GLN A 158 21.57 -14.28 -14.34
N GLU A 159 22.26 -13.29 -13.78
CA GLU A 159 23.38 -13.46 -12.85
C GLU A 159 22.93 -13.78 -11.41
N GLY A 160 21.62 -13.78 -11.13
CA GLY A 160 21.07 -14.07 -9.81
C GLY A 160 21.24 -12.96 -8.77
N LEU A 161 21.69 -11.77 -9.18
CA LEU A 161 21.84 -10.59 -8.32
C LEU A 161 20.48 -10.01 -7.91
N ILE A 162 19.47 -10.13 -8.78
CA ILE A 162 18.09 -9.71 -8.52
C ILE A 162 17.15 -10.87 -8.85
N SER A 163 16.15 -11.11 -8.00
CA SER A 163 15.13 -12.11 -8.28
C SER A 163 14.07 -11.58 -9.27
N GLN A 164 13.52 -12.47 -10.09
CA GLN A 164 12.42 -12.15 -11.01
C GLN A 164 11.19 -11.59 -10.27
N ASP A 165 10.90 -12.11 -9.08
CA ASP A 165 9.80 -11.64 -8.24
C ASP A 165 10.02 -10.20 -7.74
N ARG A 166 11.27 -9.82 -7.45
CA ARG A 166 11.62 -8.45 -7.06
C ARG A 166 11.36 -7.46 -8.20
N LEU A 167 11.74 -7.81 -9.43
CA LEU A 167 11.40 -6.99 -10.62
C LEU A 167 9.88 -6.91 -10.83
N LYS A 168 9.15 -8.01 -10.61
CA LYS A 168 7.68 -8.03 -10.70
C LYS A 168 7.05 -7.09 -9.68
N ASN A 169 7.51 -7.12 -8.44
CA ASN A 169 7.04 -6.24 -7.36
C ASN A 169 7.31 -4.77 -7.70
N TYR A 170 8.52 -4.46 -8.17
CA TYR A 170 8.90 -3.12 -8.63
C TYR A 170 7.97 -2.61 -9.75
N LYS A 171 7.74 -3.42 -10.79
CA LYS A 171 6.81 -3.06 -11.88
C LYS A 171 5.38 -2.89 -11.40
N SER A 172 4.93 -3.71 -10.46
CA SER A 172 3.59 -3.59 -9.89
C SER A 172 3.43 -2.26 -9.15
N LEU A 173 4.45 -1.86 -8.39
CA LEU A 173 4.48 -0.59 -7.69
C LEU A 173 4.42 0.60 -8.66
N LEU A 174 5.22 0.57 -9.74
CA LEU A 174 5.21 1.63 -10.76
C LEU A 174 3.84 1.80 -11.44
N ARG A 175 3.16 0.70 -11.78
CA ARG A 175 1.81 0.76 -12.38
C ARG A 175 0.79 1.38 -11.44
N GLU A 176 0.86 1.03 -10.16
CA GLU A 176 -0.02 1.60 -9.16
C GLU A 176 0.16 3.12 -9.06
N PHE A 177 1.41 3.59 -9.09
CA PHE A 177 1.74 5.01 -9.11
C PHE A 177 1.15 5.74 -10.33
N GLU A 178 1.35 5.21 -11.53
CA GLU A 178 0.79 5.79 -12.75
C GLU A 178 -0.74 5.89 -12.68
N TYR A 179 -1.39 4.87 -12.13
CA TYR A 179 -2.83 4.85 -11.94
C TYR A 179 -3.30 5.94 -10.97
N GLN A 180 -2.63 6.09 -9.82
CA GLN A 180 -2.98 7.14 -8.84
C GLN A 180 -2.76 8.55 -9.40
N GLN A 181 -1.63 8.79 -10.08
CA GLN A 181 -1.34 10.08 -10.70
C GLN A 181 -2.37 10.47 -11.76
N LYS A 182 -2.82 9.52 -12.58
CA LYS A 182 -3.92 9.75 -13.53
C LYS A 182 -5.22 10.11 -12.79
N ARG A 183 -5.52 9.42 -11.69
CA ARG A 183 -6.71 9.66 -10.88
C ARG A 183 -6.71 11.04 -10.21
N LEU A 184 -5.56 11.48 -9.68
CA LEU A 184 -5.38 12.81 -9.10
C LEU A 184 -5.59 13.90 -10.14
N LYS A 185 -4.91 13.81 -11.29
CA LYS A 185 -5.08 14.77 -12.41
C LYS A 185 -6.52 14.85 -12.90
N GLN A 186 -7.25 13.73 -12.91
CA GLN A 186 -8.68 13.73 -13.26
C GLN A 186 -9.54 14.44 -12.22
N LYS A 187 -9.29 14.23 -10.91
CA LYS A 187 -10.00 14.93 -9.83
C LYS A 187 -9.73 16.44 -9.87
N GLU A 188 -8.48 16.85 -10.02
CA GLU A 188 -8.08 18.26 -10.15
C GLU A 188 -8.79 18.93 -11.33
N ARG A 189 -8.81 18.27 -12.50
CA ARG A 189 -9.53 18.77 -13.68
C ARG A 189 -11.03 18.92 -13.44
N LYS A 190 -11.66 18.00 -12.70
CA LYS A 190 -13.09 18.10 -12.35
C LYS A 190 -13.35 19.27 -11.40
N ILE A 191 -12.51 19.44 -10.38
CA ILE A 191 -12.61 20.57 -9.43
C ILE A 191 -12.43 21.89 -10.18
N MET A 192 -11.41 22.00 -11.04
CA MET A 192 -11.14 23.21 -11.82
C MET A 192 -12.25 23.56 -12.82
N LYS A 193 -12.94 22.55 -13.37
CA LYS A 193 -14.13 22.75 -14.21
C LYS A 193 -15.33 23.22 -13.38
N ALA A 194 -15.57 22.60 -12.22
CA ALA A 194 -16.66 22.98 -11.33
C ALA A 194 -16.48 24.40 -10.77
N SER A 195 -15.26 24.81 -10.44
CA SER A 195 -14.96 26.17 -9.99
C SER A 195 -15.12 27.24 -11.08
N LYS A 196 -14.95 26.86 -12.35
CA LYS A 196 -15.16 27.75 -13.51
C LYS A 196 -16.62 27.90 -13.94
N MET A 197 -17.52 27.00 -13.51
CA MET A 197 -18.95 27.07 -13.80
C MET A 197 -19.75 27.93 -12.80
N ASN A 198 -19.12 28.36 -11.71
CA ASN A 198 -19.75 29.17 -10.64
C ASN A 198 -19.42 30.67 -10.75
N TYR A 199 -18.93 31.14 -11.91
CA TYR A 199 -18.72 32.55 -12.25
C TYR A 199 -19.44 32.88 -13.55
#